data_AF-A0A7X7BP60-F1
#
_entry.id   AF-A0A7X7BP60-F1
#
_cell.length_a   1.000
_cell.length_b   1.000
_cell.length_c   1.000
_cell.angle_alpha   90.00
_cell.angle_beta   90.00
_cell.angle_gamma   90.00
#
_symmetry.space_group_name_H-M   'P 1'
#
loop_
_entity.id
_entity.type
_entity.pdbx_description
1 polymer ?
#
loop_
_entity_poly.entity_id
_entity_poly.type
_entity_poly.pdbx_seq_one_letter_code
_entity_poly.pdbx_strand_id
1 'polypeptide(L)'
;ILESKLIPGMDGPFSGTAMMVFGLFVISLATFFYMRSGFGSGPRDGLMVALERRSGLSVGICRATIESLAVLLGWLMGGPVGFGTLIAAFGTGVCIQITFSLLGFNATEVIHESLRETARFLVKSNV
;
A
#
# COMPACT_ATOMS: atom_id res chain seq x y z
N ILE A 1 -20.40 1.96 5.15
CA ILE A 1 -20.08 1.48 3.77
C ILE A 1 -20.75 0.14 3.50
N LEU A 2 -20.53 -0.90 4.33
CA LEU A 2 -21.23 -2.18 4.18
C LEU A 2 -22.74 -2.08 4.46
N GLU A 3 -23.16 -1.25 5.42
CA GLU A 3 -24.59 -1.02 5.70
C GLU A 3 -25.30 -0.13 4.67
N SER A 4 -24.54 0.66 3.89
CA SER A 4 -25.12 1.62 2.94
C SER A 4 -25.61 0.98 1.63
N LYS A 5 -25.49 -0.35 1.45
CA LYS A 5 -25.85 -1.12 0.23
C LYS A 5 -25.27 -0.59 -1.11
N LEU A 6 -24.36 0.39 -1.05
CA LEU A 6 -23.72 1.01 -2.23
C LEU A 6 -22.86 0.02 -3.02
N ILE A 7 -22.34 -1.02 -2.37
CA ILE A 7 -21.52 -2.06 -2.99
C ILE A 7 -22.23 -3.40 -2.74
N PRO A 8 -22.73 -4.08 -3.79
CA PRO A 8 -23.34 -5.39 -3.64
C PRO A 8 -22.36 -6.37 -3.00
N GLY A 9 -22.80 -7.07 -1.95
CA GLY A 9 -22.04 -8.19 -1.41
C GLY A 9 -21.93 -9.29 -2.47
N MET A 10 -20.72 -9.70 -2.82
CA MET A 10 -20.50 -10.79 -3.75
C MET A 10 -20.32 -12.09 -2.95
N ASP A 11 -21.38 -12.90 -2.89
CA ASP A 11 -21.41 -14.14 -2.11
C ASP A 11 -20.69 -15.31 -2.81
N GLY A 12 -20.48 -15.21 -4.13
CA GLY A 12 -19.78 -16.23 -4.91
C GLY A 12 -18.26 -16.17 -4.74
N PRO A 13 -17.55 -17.31 -4.60
CA PRO A 13 -16.10 -17.34 -4.38
C PRO A 13 -15.30 -16.74 -5.54
N PHE A 14 -15.78 -16.92 -6.78
CA PHE A 14 -15.16 -16.34 -7.97
C PHE A 14 -15.39 -14.83 -8.08
N SER A 15 -16.64 -14.40 -7.90
CA SER A 15 -17.03 -12.99 -7.92
C SER A 15 -16.29 -12.17 -6.84
N GLY A 16 -16.23 -12.70 -5.61
CA GLY A 16 -15.54 -12.03 -4.50
C GLY A 16 -14.04 -11.92 -4.72
N THR A 17 -13.42 -12.97 -5.28
CA THR A 17 -11.98 -12.94 -5.61
C THR A 17 -11.69 -11.91 -6.70
N ALA A 18 -12.50 -11.85 -7.76
CA ALA A 18 -12.33 -10.84 -8.82
C ALA A 18 -12.45 -9.41 -8.28
N MET A 19 -13.44 -9.16 -7.43
CA MET A 19 -13.62 -7.86 -6.77
C MET A 19 -12.44 -7.51 -5.86
N MET A 20 -11.92 -8.47 -5.11
CA MET A 20 -10.75 -8.27 -4.27
C MET A 20 -9.51 -7.92 -5.09
N VAL A 21 -9.23 -8.66 -6.17
CA VAL A 21 -8.10 -8.35 -7.07
C VAL A 21 -8.25 -6.96 -7.66
N PHE A 22 -9.43 -6.58 -8.12
CA PHE A 22 -9.70 -5.22 -8.59
C PHE A 22 -9.42 -4.17 -7.50
N GLY A 23 -9.89 -4.41 -6.27
CA GLY A 23 -9.61 -3.55 -5.13
C GLY A 23 -8.11 -3.41 -4.82
N LEU A 24 -7.34 -4.49 -4.92
CA LEU A 24 -5.89 -4.47 -4.73
C LEU A 24 -5.18 -3.57 -5.76
N PHE A 25 -5.61 -3.61 -7.03
CA PHE A 25 -5.10 -2.71 -8.05
C PHE A 25 -5.47 -1.25 -7.78
N VAL A 26 -6.71 -0.97 -7.35
CA VAL A 26 -7.15 0.38 -6.98
C VAL A 26 -6.30 0.93 -5.82
N ILE A 27 -6.08 0.12 -4.77
CA ILE A 27 -5.23 0.49 -3.62
C ILE A 27 -3.79 0.75 -4.06
N SER A 28 -3.25 -0.10 -4.94
CA SER A 28 -1.90 0.05 -5.48
C SER A 28 -1.75 1.36 -6.27
N LEU A 29 -2.72 1.67 -7.13
CA LEU A 29 -2.73 2.90 -7.91
C LEU A 29 -2.88 4.14 -7.02
N ALA A 30 -3.76 4.09 -6.02
CA ALA A 30 -3.88 5.14 -5.02
C ALA A 30 -2.56 5.34 -4.25
N THR A 31 -1.85 4.24 -3.95
CA THR A 31 -0.56 4.26 -3.27
C THR A 31 0.49 5.00 -4.10
N PHE A 32 0.55 4.71 -5.40
CA PHE A 32 1.39 5.45 -6.33
C PHE A 32 1.06 6.95 -6.33
N PHE A 33 -0.21 7.32 -6.49
CA PHE A 33 -0.61 8.72 -6.60
C PHE A 33 -0.28 9.52 -5.34
N TYR A 34 -0.61 8.99 -4.15
CA TYR A 34 -0.34 9.72 -2.93
C TYR A 34 1.17 9.77 -2.64
N MET A 35 1.94 8.69 -2.84
CA MET A 35 3.39 8.74 -2.60
C MET A 35 4.10 9.66 -3.58
N ARG A 36 3.66 9.70 -4.85
CA ARG A 36 4.23 10.61 -5.86
C ARG A 36 4.01 12.08 -5.53
N SER A 37 3.01 12.42 -4.70
CA SER A 37 2.79 13.79 -4.24
C SER A 37 3.86 14.30 -3.26
N GLY A 38 4.65 13.41 -2.65
CA GLY A 38 5.76 13.79 -1.76
C GLY A 38 5.35 14.28 -0.37
N PHE A 39 4.04 14.38 -0.07
CA PHE A 39 3.51 14.92 1.20
C PHE A 39 3.69 14.02 2.44
N GLY A 40 4.43 12.92 2.34
CA GLY A 40 4.57 11.95 3.43
C GLY A 40 4.11 10.55 3.01
N SER A 41 4.86 9.52 3.46
CA SER A 41 4.42 8.13 3.39
C SER A 41 3.99 7.68 4.79
N GLY A 42 2.95 6.84 4.86
CA GLY A 42 2.54 6.23 6.11
C GLY A 42 3.65 5.32 6.67
N PRO A 43 3.66 5.00 7.97
CA PRO A 43 4.74 4.21 8.59
C PRO A 43 4.94 2.83 7.95
N ARG A 44 3.87 2.22 7.42
CA ARG A 44 3.91 0.96 6.67
C ARG A 44 4.66 1.09 5.33
N ASP A 45 4.39 2.17 4.61
CA ASP A 45 5.01 2.46 3.31
C ASP A 45 6.44 2.99 3.49
N GLY A 46 6.68 3.78 4.54
CA GLY A 46 8.02 4.20 4.94
C GLY A 46 8.90 3.01 5.32
N LEU A 47 8.36 2.00 6.01
CA LEU A 47 9.09 0.75 6.28
C LEU A 47 9.40 0.00 4.99
N MET A 48 8.47 -0.06 4.03
CA MET A 48 8.71 -0.65 2.72
C MET A 48 9.86 0.06 1.98
N VAL A 49 9.85 1.39 1.93
CA VAL A 49 10.92 2.19 1.31
C VAL A 49 12.25 2.03 2.05
N ALA A 50 12.24 1.97 3.38
CA ALA A 50 13.45 1.75 4.18
C ALA A 50 14.06 0.36 3.94
N LEU A 51 13.21 -0.67 3.83
CA LEU A 51 13.65 -2.02 3.49
C LEU A 51 14.20 -2.10 2.07
N GLU A 52 13.55 -1.46 1.10
CA GLU A 52 14.05 -1.36 -0.28
C GLU A 52 15.43 -0.69 -0.31
N ARG A 53 15.60 0.45 0.37
CA ARG A 53 16.89 1.16 0.48
C ARG A 53 18.00 0.30 1.09
N ARG A 54 17.66 -0.51 2.10
CA ARG A 54 18.65 -1.31 2.84
C ARG A 54 18.98 -2.64 2.16
N SER A 55 17.98 -3.30 1.59
CA SER A 55 18.09 -4.66 1.05
C SER A 55 18.31 -4.70 -0.46
N GLY A 56 18.00 -3.61 -1.19
CA GLY A 56 18.07 -3.57 -2.65
C GLY A 56 17.05 -4.48 -3.36
N LEU A 57 16.07 -5.02 -2.60
CA LEU A 57 14.99 -5.84 -3.14
C LEU A 57 13.90 -4.95 -3.73
N SER A 58 13.18 -5.48 -4.72
CA SER A 58 12.08 -4.74 -5.34
C SER A 58 10.99 -4.35 -4.35
N VAL A 59 10.39 -3.17 -4.52
CA VAL A 59 9.27 -2.64 -3.73
C VAL A 59 8.21 -3.69 -3.39
N GLY A 60 7.78 -4.49 -4.37
CA GLY A 60 6.75 -5.50 -4.19
C GLY A 60 7.13 -6.63 -3.23
N ILE A 61 8.40 -7.05 -3.24
CA ILE A 61 8.91 -8.08 -2.31
C ILE A 61 8.98 -7.52 -0.89
N CYS A 62 9.49 -6.30 -0.73
CA CYS A 62 9.50 -5.62 0.58
C CYS A 62 8.08 -5.50 1.13
N ARG A 63 7.12 -5.10 0.28
CA ARG A 63 5.71 -5.01 0.62
C ARG A 63 5.10 -6.35 1.03
N ALA A 64 5.26 -7.39 0.20
CA ALA A 64 4.74 -8.72 0.50
C ALA A 64 5.31 -9.29 1.80
N THR A 65 6.58 -9.00 2.11
CA THR A 65 7.24 -9.42 3.35
C THR A 65 6.61 -8.76 4.57
N ILE A 66 6.38 -7.43 4.52
CA ILE A 66 5.71 -6.70 5.60
C ILE A 66 4.31 -7.25 5.84
N GLU A 67 3.53 -7.47 4.77
CA GLU A 67 2.18 -8.02 4.90
C GLU A 67 2.19 -9.44 5.46
N SER A 68 3.10 -10.28 4.98
CA SER A 68 3.20 -11.67 5.44
C SER A 68 3.57 -11.73 6.92
N LEU A 69 4.49 -10.86 7.37
CA LEU A 69 4.82 -10.71 8.80
C LEU A 69 3.61 -10.23 9.61
N ALA A 70 2.87 -9.24 9.12
CA ALA A 70 1.68 -8.73 9.80
C ALA A 70 0.60 -9.82 9.93
N VAL A 71 0.37 -10.61 8.86
CA VAL A 71 -0.56 -11.74 8.87
C VAL A 71 -0.09 -12.83 9.83
N LEU A 72 1.20 -13.17 9.83
CA LEU A 72 1.76 -14.18 10.72
C LEU A 72 1.62 -13.78 12.20
N LEU A 73 1.95 -12.53 12.53
CA LEU A 73 1.78 -12.00 13.88
C LEU A 73 0.31 -11.96 14.29
N GLY A 74 -0.57 -11.50 13.39
CA GLY A 74 -2.02 -11.50 13.63
C GLY A 74 -2.56 -12.91 13.88
N TRP A 75 -2.08 -13.90 13.13
CA TRP A 75 -2.43 -15.30 13.33
C TRP A 75 -1.96 -15.84 14.69
N LEU A 76 -0.71 -15.55 15.06
CA LEU A 76 -0.15 -15.98 16.35
C LEU A 76 -0.91 -15.37 17.54
N MET A 77 -1.46 -14.17 17.37
CA MET A 77 -2.32 -13.50 18.35
C MET A 77 -3.76 -14.04 18.37
N GLY A 78 -4.09 -15.07 17.56
CA GLY A 78 -5.41 -15.68 17.49
C GLY A 78 -6.35 -15.07 16.43
N GLY A 79 -5.83 -14.24 15.52
CA GLY A 79 -6.60 -13.64 14.44
C GLY A 79 -6.99 -14.66 13.36
N PRO A 80 -8.19 -14.56 12.78
CA PRO A 80 -8.62 -15.45 11.70
C PRO A 80 -7.82 -15.15 10.43
N VAL A 81 -7.18 -16.18 9.86
CA VAL A 81 -6.53 -16.11 8.55
C VAL A 81 -7.35 -16.91 7.55
N GLY A 82 -7.89 -16.21 6.56
CA GLY A 82 -8.64 -16.81 5.46
C GLY A 82 -7.88 -16.79 4.14
N PHE A 83 -8.48 -17.40 3.13
CA PHE A 83 -7.95 -17.40 1.76
C PHE A 83 -7.80 -15.98 1.19
N GLY A 84 -8.75 -15.09 1.48
CA GLY A 84 -8.68 -13.68 1.10
C GLY A 84 -7.51 -12.93 1.75
N THR A 85 -7.16 -13.27 3.00
CA THR A 85 -6.01 -12.69 3.70
C THR A 85 -4.69 -13.03 3.02
N LEU A 86 -4.54 -14.29 2.58
CA LEU A 86 -3.36 -14.72 1.85
C LEU A 86 -3.25 -14.01 0.50
N ILE A 87 -4.35 -13.93 -0.25
CA ILE A 87 -4.37 -13.21 -1.52
C ILE A 87 -4.07 -11.73 -1.30
N ALA A 88 -4.58 -11.11 -0.24
CA ALA A 88 -4.27 -9.72 0.08
C ALA A 88 -2.78 -9.56 0.41
N ALA A 89 -2.19 -10.43 1.23
CA ALA A 89 -0.79 -10.31 1.64
C ALA A 89 0.19 -10.42 0.46
N PHE A 90 0.04 -11.46 -0.37
CA PHE A 90 0.91 -11.68 -1.53
C PHE A 90 0.50 -10.80 -2.71
N GLY A 91 -0.79 -10.70 -2.99
CA GLY A 91 -1.35 -9.96 -4.12
C GLY A 91 -1.10 -8.45 -4.02
N THR A 92 -1.11 -7.87 -2.81
CA THR A 92 -0.75 -6.45 -2.63
C THR A 92 0.67 -6.17 -3.12
N GLY A 93 1.64 -7.01 -2.77
CA GLY A 93 3.02 -6.86 -3.20
C GLY A 93 3.17 -6.93 -4.72
N VAL A 94 2.50 -7.90 -5.35
CA VAL A 94 2.50 -8.06 -6.82
C VAL A 94 1.82 -6.87 -7.51
N CYS A 95 0.66 -6.43 -7.02
CA CYS A 95 -0.05 -5.29 -7.61
C CYS A 95 0.77 -4.01 -7.55
N ILE A 96 1.44 -3.76 -6.41
CA ILE A 96 2.35 -2.61 -6.25
C ILE A 96 3.54 -2.71 -7.18
N GLN A 97 4.18 -3.88 -7.28
CA GLN A 97 5.29 -4.10 -8.21
C GLN A 97 4.88 -3.77 -9.64
N ILE A 98 3.74 -4.30 -10.09
CA ILE A 98 3.23 -4.08 -11.45
C ILE A 98 2.94 -2.59 -11.65
N THR A 99 2.25 -1.95 -10.71
CA THR A 99 1.84 -0.54 -10.84
C THR A 99 3.06 0.38 -10.91
N PHE A 100 4.05 0.16 -10.04
CA PHE A 100 5.24 1.02 -9.98
C PHE A 100 6.15 0.76 -11.19
N SER A 101 6.30 -0.49 -11.61
CA SER A 101 7.05 -0.83 -12.82
C SER A 101 6.39 -0.25 -14.07
N LEU A 102 5.06 -0.30 -14.17
CA LEU A 102 4.32 0.23 -15.33
C LEU A 102 4.42 1.76 -15.41
N LEU A 103 4.45 2.44 -14.26
CA LEU A 103 4.49 3.91 -14.17
C LEU A 103 5.91 4.47 -14.03
N GLY A 104 6.94 3.61 -14.09
CA GLY A 104 8.35 4.00 -13.96
C GLY A 104 8.65 4.70 -12.63
N PHE A 105 7.98 4.29 -11.55
CA PHE A 105 8.05 4.98 -10.27
C PHE A 105 9.08 4.37 -9.34
N ASN A 106 10.00 5.20 -8.85
CA ASN A 106 10.98 4.79 -7.86
C ASN A 106 10.60 5.33 -6.48
N ALA A 107 10.04 4.47 -5.63
CA ALA A 107 9.62 4.86 -4.29
C ALA A 107 10.81 5.33 -3.42
N THR A 108 11.99 4.79 -3.70
CA THR A 108 13.26 5.14 -3.07
C THR A 108 13.65 6.60 -3.24
N GLU A 109 13.26 7.24 -4.34
CA GLU A 109 13.68 8.60 -4.70
C GLU A 109 12.76 9.68 -4.10
N VAL A 110 11.63 9.28 -3.51
CA VAL A 110 10.68 10.22 -2.91
C VAL A 110 11.29 10.86 -1.67
N ILE A 111 11.64 12.14 -1.80
CA ILE A 111 12.02 13.00 -0.68
C ILE A 111 10.71 13.48 -0.05
N HIS A 112 10.49 13.03 1.19
CA HIS A 112 9.28 13.36 1.92
C HIS A 112 9.43 14.77 2.49
N GLU A 113 8.53 15.67 2.11
CA GLU A 113 8.47 16.98 2.75
C GLU A 113 8.04 16.82 4.21
N SER A 114 8.75 17.50 5.10
CA SER A 114 8.33 17.60 6.48
C SER A 114 7.25 18.66 6.63
N LEU A 115 6.30 18.44 7.56
CA LEU A 115 5.29 19.46 7.92
C LEU A 115 5.93 20.83 8.26
N ARG A 116 7.16 20.82 8.77
CA ARG A 116 7.94 22.02 9.08
C ARG A 116 8.38 22.78 7.82
N GLU A 117 8.72 22.08 6.74
CA GLU A 117 9.08 22.69 5.46
C GLU A 117 7.85 23.28 4.79
N THR A 118 6.74 22.55 4.74
CA THR A 118 5.47 23.04 4.19
C THR A 118 4.95 24.27 4.97
N ALA A 119 5.00 24.23 6.31
CA ALA A 119 4.63 25.38 7.15
C ALA A 119 5.54 26.59 6.90
N ARG A 120 6.84 26.37 6.70
CA ARG A 120 7.79 27.44 6.39
C ARG A 120 7.53 28.04 5.01
N PHE A 121 7.18 27.23 4.02
CA PHE A 121 6.83 27.69 2.67
C PHE A 121 5.56 28.55 2.68
N LEU A 122 4.51 28.10 3.38
CA LEU A 122 3.25 28.84 3.53
C LEU A 122 3.43 30.17 4.29
N VAL A 123 4.23 30.19 5.35
CA VAL A 123 4.51 31.42 6.11
C VAL A 123 5.36 32.40 5.30
N LYS A 124 6.33 31.92 4.51
CA LYS A 124 7.18 32.78 3.68
C LYS A 124 6.50 33.27 2.41
N SER A 125 5.45 32.58 1.93
CA SER A 125 4.66 32.99 0.77
C SER A 125 3.61 34.07 1.08
N ASN A 126 3.43 34.42 2.35
CA ASN A 126 2.45 35.41 2.82
C ASN A 126 3.10 36.73 3.30
N VAL A 127 4.37 36.94 2.94
CA VAL A 127 5.15 38.18 3.09
C VAL A 127 5.75 38.52 1.73
#